data_AF-A0A1G7WKM7-F1
#
_entry.id   AF-A0A1G7WKM7-F1
#
_cell.length_a   1.000
_cell.length_b   1.000
_cell.length_c   1.000
_cell.angle_alpha   90.00
_cell.angle_beta   90.00
_cell.angle_gamma   90.00
#
_symmetry.space_group_name_H-M   'P 1'
#
loop_
_entity.id
_entity.type
_entity.pdbx_description
1 polymer ?
#
loop_
_entity_poly.entity_id
_entity_poly.type
_entity_poly.pdbx_seq_one_letter_code
_entity_poly.pdbx_strand_id
1 'polypeptide(L)'
;MPAPSPETNALMAEYGWRVHDLQGVVHRLTLLMSTLDMEDFEAFDLTTMIDEITGTAPLSGPGARLAAALDEADRARLADLVGLRARLVHEFFLEFRLTAEPPPLDAARARLAEVKAATEGLAETVGRLYAAAGRAEAS
;
A
#
# COMPACT_ATOMS: atom_id res chain seq x y z
N MET A 1 33.35 5.12 9.53
CA MET A 1 32.14 4.93 10.35
C MET A 1 32.14 3.51 10.86
N PRO A 2 31.76 3.25 12.12
CA PRO A 2 31.60 1.88 12.62
C PRO A 2 30.51 1.16 11.81
N ALA A 3 30.63 -0.17 11.72
CA ALA A 3 29.61 -1.00 11.09
C ALA A 3 28.32 -0.96 11.94
N PRO A 4 27.12 -0.94 11.31
CA PRO A 4 25.85 -1.00 12.03
C PRO A 4 25.74 -2.28 12.86
N SER A 5 25.06 -2.17 14.01
CA SER A 5 24.83 -3.30 14.92
C SER A 5 24.03 -4.43 14.25
N PRO A 6 24.14 -5.68 14.73
CA PRO A 6 23.28 -6.78 14.27
C PRO A 6 21.78 -6.45 14.35
N GLU A 7 21.35 -5.77 15.41
CA GLU A 7 19.95 -5.37 15.63
C GLU A 7 19.50 -4.33 14.60
N THR A 8 20.36 -3.36 14.28
CA THR A 8 20.12 -2.38 13.21
C THR A 8 20.00 -3.09 11.85
N ASN A 9 20.85 -4.08 11.57
CA ASN A 9 20.80 -4.84 10.32
C ASN A 9 19.50 -5.65 10.19
N ALA A 10 19.06 -6.31 11.27
CA ALA A 10 17.79 -7.02 11.28
C ALA A 10 16.60 -6.07 11.02
N LEU A 11 16.61 -4.91 11.68
CA LEU A 11 15.59 -3.89 11.50
C LEU A 11 15.54 -3.34 10.05
N MET A 12 16.71 -3.14 9.43
CA MET A 12 16.79 -2.72 8.01
C MET A 12 16.28 -3.81 7.06
N ALA A 13 16.52 -5.09 7.37
CA ALA A 13 15.96 -6.19 6.60
C ALA A 13 14.42 -6.25 6.72
N GLU A 14 13.88 -6.07 7.93
CA GLU A 14 12.43 -5.96 8.16
C GLU A 14 11.82 -4.80 7.38
N TYR A 15 12.46 -3.62 7.39
CA TYR A 15 12.07 -2.49 6.57
C TYR A 15 12.02 -2.84 5.07
N GLY A 16 13.08 -3.48 4.55
CA GLY A 16 13.14 -3.91 3.15
C GLY A 16 11.96 -4.81 2.76
N TRP A 17 11.59 -5.75 3.64
CA TRP A 17 10.41 -6.60 3.44
C TRP A 17 9.10 -5.79 3.46
N ARG A 18 8.95 -4.79 4.33
CA ARG A 18 7.76 -3.94 4.35
C ARG A 18 7.61 -3.10 3.08
N VAL A 19 8.71 -2.57 2.55
CA VAL A 19 8.69 -1.89 1.25
C VAL A 19 8.28 -2.84 0.14
N HIS A 20 8.85 -4.06 0.12
CA HIS A 20 8.48 -5.09 -0.85
C HIS A 20 6.98 -5.44 -0.80
N ASP A 21 6.44 -5.66 0.41
CA ASP A 21 5.02 -6.00 0.59
C ASP A 21 4.11 -4.87 0.07
N LEU A 22 4.45 -3.62 0.38
CA LEU A 22 3.71 -2.45 -0.08
C LEU A 22 3.75 -2.31 -1.60
N GLN A 23 4.93 -2.50 -2.21
CA GLN A 23 5.08 -2.51 -3.67
C GLN A 23 4.24 -3.61 -4.32
N GLY A 24 4.14 -4.78 -3.68
CA GLY A 24 3.28 -5.87 -4.13
C GLY A 24 1.80 -5.48 -4.15
N VAL A 25 1.31 -4.78 -3.12
CA VAL A 25 -0.07 -4.26 -3.08
C VAL A 25 -0.30 -3.23 -4.20
N VAL A 26 0.60 -2.25 -4.34
CA VAL A 26 0.50 -1.21 -5.37
C VAL A 26 0.46 -1.84 -6.76
N HIS A 27 1.37 -2.79 -7.05
CA HIS A 27 1.43 -3.45 -8.34
C HIS A 27 0.13 -4.21 -8.67
N ARG A 28 -0.44 -4.92 -7.69
CA ARG A 28 -1.73 -5.60 -7.86
C ARG A 28 -2.88 -4.62 -8.11
N LEU A 29 -2.91 -3.47 -7.43
CA LEU A 29 -3.89 -2.43 -7.73
C LEU A 29 -3.74 -1.90 -9.15
N THR A 30 -2.52 -1.61 -9.60
CA THR A 30 -2.27 -1.16 -10.98
C THR A 30 -2.74 -2.18 -12.00
N LEU A 31 -2.43 -3.46 -11.80
CA LEU A 31 -2.89 -4.54 -12.69
C LEU A 31 -4.42 -4.62 -12.70
N LEU A 32 -5.08 -4.52 -11.54
CA LEU A 32 -6.54 -4.52 -11.46
C LEU A 32 -7.12 -3.35 -12.26
N MET A 33 -6.61 -2.14 -12.09
CA MET A 33 -7.07 -0.97 -12.83
C MET A 33 -6.87 -1.11 -14.34
N SER A 34 -5.75 -1.70 -14.75
CA SER A 34 -5.46 -2.00 -16.16
C SER A 34 -6.47 -2.98 -16.78
N THR A 35 -7.00 -3.93 -15.99
CA THR A 35 -8.03 -4.87 -16.48
C THR A 35 -9.42 -4.24 -16.62
N LEU A 36 -9.64 -3.04 -16.05
CA LEU A 36 -10.93 -2.33 -16.11
C LEU A 36 -11.02 -1.38 -17.32
N ASP A 37 -10.06 -1.45 -18.25
CA ASP A 37 -10.00 -0.65 -19.47
C ASP A 37 -10.00 0.87 -19.21
N MET A 38 -9.29 1.29 -18.15
CA MET A 38 -8.97 2.70 -17.93
C MET A 38 -7.82 3.06 -18.86
N GLU A 39 -8.16 3.59 -20.04
CA GLU A 39 -7.33 3.67 -21.26
C GLU A 39 -6.01 4.47 -21.14
N ASP A 40 -5.76 5.22 -20.07
CA ASP A 40 -4.57 6.06 -19.93
C ASP A 40 -3.47 5.41 -19.07
N PHE A 41 -2.73 4.47 -19.66
CA PHE A 41 -1.60 3.76 -19.03
C PHE A 41 -0.34 4.64 -18.84
N GLU A 42 -0.31 5.84 -19.44
CA GLU A 42 0.83 6.74 -19.41
C GLU A 42 0.76 7.66 -18.17
N ALA A 43 1.36 7.19 -17.08
CA ALA A 43 1.53 7.85 -15.77
C ALA A 43 0.38 7.66 -14.76
N PHE A 44 0.13 6.40 -14.37
CA PHE A 44 -0.63 6.08 -13.16
C PHE A 44 0.06 6.63 -11.89
N ASP A 45 -0.33 7.83 -11.46
CA ASP A 45 -0.10 8.26 -10.08
C ASP A 45 -0.98 7.41 -9.15
N LEU A 46 -0.35 6.87 -8.10
CA LEU A 46 -1.03 6.07 -7.07
C LEU A 46 -2.18 6.83 -6.42
N THR A 47 -2.02 8.14 -6.26
CA THR A 47 -3.06 9.03 -5.73
C THR A 47 -4.30 9.00 -6.64
N THR A 48 -4.11 9.23 -7.94
CA THR A 48 -5.19 9.20 -8.93
C THR A 48 -5.90 7.84 -8.97
N MET A 49 -5.16 6.72 -8.95
CA MET A 49 -5.77 5.38 -8.91
C MET A 49 -6.67 5.19 -7.68
N ILE A 50 -6.21 5.65 -6.52
CA ILE A 50 -6.99 5.52 -5.28
C ILE A 50 -8.22 6.43 -5.32
N ASP A 51 -8.09 7.65 -5.81
CA ASP A 51 -9.21 8.60 -5.93
C ASP A 51 -10.29 8.10 -6.89
N GLU A 52 -9.90 7.44 -7.98
CA GLU A 52 -10.81 6.81 -8.93
C GLU A 52 -11.57 5.63 -8.30
N ILE A 53 -10.86 4.73 -7.62
CA ILE A 53 -11.45 3.55 -6.98
C ILE A 53 -12.35 3.93 -5.79
N THR A 54 -11.94 4.92 -5.00
CA THR A 54 -12.64 5.33 -3.78
C THR A 54 -13.77 6.33 -4.04
N GLY A 55 -13.77 7.00 -5.21
CA GLY A 55 -14.95 7.57 -5.82
C GLY A 55 -15.07 9.09 -5.75
N THR A 56 -14.37 9.81 -6.63
CA THR A 56 -14.71 11.21 -6.98
C THR A 56 -15.29 11.38 -8.39
N ALA A 57 -15.19 10.38 -9.26
CA ALA A 57 -15.80 10.38 -10.60
C ALA A 57 -16.85 9.26 -10.72
N PRO A 58 -17.99 9.48 -11.42
CA PRO A 58 -18.92 8.40 -11.74
C PRO A 58 -18.24 7.41 -12.68
N LEU A 59 -17.76 6.30 -12.14
CA LEU A 59 -17.25 5.18 -12.94
C LEU A 59 -18.43 4.54 -13.68
N SER A 60 -18.24 4.21 -14.95
CA SER A 60 -19.16 3.37 -15.73
C SER A 60 -18.62 1.95 -15.84
N GLY A 61 -19.50 0.97 -16.03
CA GLY A 61 -19.10 -0.40 -16.35
C GLY A 61 -18.35 -1.12 -15.22
N PRO A 62 -17.20 -1.79 -15.48
CA PRO A 62 -16.45 -2.55 -14.49
C PRO A 62 -16.02 -1.76 -13.24
N GLY A 63 -15.66 -0.48 -13.39
CA GLY A 63 -15.27 0.40 -12.28
C GLY A 63 -16.40 0.66 -11.27
N ALA A 64 -17.64 0.82 -11.74
CA ALA A 64 -18.81 1.02 -10.87
C ALA A 64 -19.06 -0.18 -9.94
N ARG A 65 -18.81 -1.40 -10.44
CA ARG A 65 -18.98 -2.64 -9.67
C ARG A 65 -17.91 -2.78 -8.61
N LEU A 66 -16.69 -2.37 -8.93
CA LEU A 66 -15.58 -2.34 -7.99
C LEU A 66 -15.84 -1.37 -6.84
N ALA A 67 -16.30 -0.16 -7.16
CA ALA A 67 -16.69 0.85 -6.18
C ALA A 67 -17.86 0.39 -5.28
N ALA A 68 -18.80 -0.38 -5.83
CA ALA A 68 -19.91 -0.97 -5.06
C ALA A 68 -19.47 -2.13 -4.15
N ALA A 69 -18.35 -2.79 -4.44
CA ALA A 69 -17.79 -3.87 -3.62
C ALA A 69 -16.97 -3.35 -2.43
N LEU A 70 -16.65 -2.05 -2.40
CA LEU A 70 -15.92 -1.41 -1.32
C LEU A 70 -16.86 -0.97 -0.21
N ASP A 71 -16.58 -1.44 1.00
CA ASP A 71 -17.12 -0.84 2.21
C ASP A 71 -16.29 0.39 2.65
N GLU A 72 -16.75 1.07 3.70
CA GLU A 72 -16.09 2.28 4.20
C GLU A 72 -14.69 1.99 4.76
N ALA A 73 -14.48 0.81 5.34
CA ALA A 73 -13.17 0.42 5.86
C ALA A 73 -12.18 0.18 4.71
N ASP A 74 -12.64 -0.35 3.60
CA ASP A 74 -11.83 -0.60 2.41
C ASP A 74 -11.43 0.72 1.74
N ARG A 75 -12.36 1.67 1.64
CA ARG A 75 -12.04 3.04 1.16
C ARG A 75 -11.01 3.72 2.04
N ALA A 76 -11.18 3.66 3.37
CA ALA A 76 -10.22 4.23 4.32
C ALA A 76 -8.83 3.60 4.17
N ARG A 77 -8.74 2.27 4.05
CA ARG A 77 -7.47 1.55 3.82
C ARG A 77 -6.80 1.97 2.53
N LEU A 78 -7.55 2.05 1.42
CA LEU A 78 -7.03 2.48 0.13
C LEU A 78 -6.54 3.92 0.19
N ALA A 79 -7.29 4.84 0.80
CA ALA A 79 -6.84 6.22 1.03
C ALA A 79 -5.53 6.28 1.84
N ASP A 80 -5.38 5.41 2.85
CA ASP A 80 -4.19 5.33 3.69
C ASP A 80 -2.94 4.81 2.95
N LEU A 81 -3.08 4.13 1.81
CA LEU A 81 -1.96 3.57 1.05
C LEU A 81 -0.95 4.65 0.60
N VAL A 82 -1.43 5.81 0.13
CA VAL A 82 -0.55 6.95 -0.23
C VAL A 82 0.23 7.41 1.00
N GLY A 83 -0.47 7.54 2.13
CA GLY A 83 0.12 7.96 3.40
C GLY A 83 1.12 6.95 3.96
N LEU A 84 0.88 5.64 3.81
CA LEU A 84 1.77 4.58 4.27
C LEU A 84 3.09 4.56 3.49
N ARG A 85 3.03 4.78 2.17
CA ARG A 85 4.23 4.91 1.33
C ARG A 85 5.08 6.09 1.78
N ALA A 86 4.45 7.25 2.01
CA ALA A 86 5.14 8.44 2.47
C ALA A 86 5.74 8.24 3.87
N ARG A 87 5.00 7.60 4.80
CA ARG A 87 5.45 7.29 6.16
C ARG A 87 6.67 6.36 6.17
N LEU A 88 6.68 5.29 5.38
CA LEU A 88 7.84 4.38 5.30
C LEU A 88 9.12 5.11 4.89
N VAL A 89 9.06 5.99 3.89
CA VAL A 89 10.23 6.74 3.42
C VAL A 89 10.63 7.83 4.42
N HIS A 90 9.65 8.55 4.98
CA HIS A 90 9.93 9.68 5.86
C HIS A 90 10.39 9.23 7.26
N GLU A 91 9.61 8.37 7.92
CA GLU A 91 9.83 8.04 9.33
C GLU A 91 11.10 7.21 9.53
N PHE A 92 11.39 6.28 8.62
CA PHE A 92 12.55 5.39 8.78
C PHE A 92 13.90 6.08 8.53
N PHE A 93 13.95 7.02 7.59
CA PHE A 93 15.19 7.70 7.22
C PHE A 93 15.38 9.05 7.94
N LEU A 94 14.29 9.74 8.29
CA LEU A 94 14.37 11.08 8.88
C LEU A 94 14.07 11.10 10.37
N GLU A 95 13.14 10.27 10.84
CA GLU A 95 12.62 10.36 12.21
C GLU A 95 13.33 9.39 13.17
N PHE A 96 13.42 8.11 12.84
CA PHE A 96 14.07 7.12 13.70
C PHE A 96 15.60 7.17 13.69
N ARG A 97 16.22 7.94 12.78
CA ARG A 97 17.69 8.16 12.69
C ARG A 97 18.50 7.00 13.25
N LEU A 98 18.51 5.85 12.56
CA LEU A 98 19.14 4.61 13.05
C LEU A 98 20.67 4.70 13.25
N THR A 99 21.26 5.84 12.91
CA THR A 99 22.65 6.20 13.14
C THR A 99 22.88 6.99 14.44
N ALA A 100 21.82 7.36 15.17
CA ALA A 100 21.89 8.00 16.48
C ALA A 100 22.28 6.99 17.57
N GLU A 101 22.83 7.49 18.69
CA GLU A 101 23.29 6.66 19.81
C GLU A 101 22.55 7.07 21.12
N PRO A 102 21.76 6.16 21.73
CA PRO A 102 21.35 4.85 21.22
C PRO A 102 20.28 4.97 20.11
N PRO A 103 20.25 4.04 19.14
CA PRO A 103 19.22 4.05 18.11
C PRO A 103 17.84 3.67 18.71
N PRO A 104 16.73 4.30 18.28
CA PRO A 104 15.38 4.05 18.81
C PRO A 104 14.75 2.78 18.21
N LEU A 105 15.42 1.63 18.38
CA LEU A 105 15.09 0.37 17.71
C LEU A 105 13.67 -0.13 18.01
N ASP A 106 13.21 -0.01 19.26
CA ASP A 106 11.89 -0.51 19.66
C ASP A 106 10.75 0.29 19.06
N ALA A 107 10.89 1.61 19.02
CA ALA A 107 9.91 2.49 18.38
C ALA A 107 9.85 2.25 16.86
N ALA A 108 11.02 2.05 16.23
CA ALA A 108 11.09 1.72 14.81
C ALA A 108 10.42 0.35 14.49
N ARG A 109 10.64 -0.68 15.33
CA ARG A 109 9.97 -1.98 15.19
C ARG A 109 8.46 -1.89 15.36
N ALA A 110 7.99 -1.16 16.37
CA ALA A 110 6.55 -0.96 16.60
C ALA A 110 5.89 -0.35 15.36
N ARG A 111 6.54 0.66 14.75
CA ARG A 111 6.02 1.25 13.51
C ARG A 111 6.03 0.29 12.34
N LEU A 112 7.08 -0.51 12.14
CA LEU A 112 7.09 -1.53 11.08
C LEU A 112 5.99 -2.57 11.26
N ALA A 113 5.62 -2.89 12.50
CA ALA A 113 4.50 -3.78 12.79
C ALA A 113 3.14 -3.15 12.41
N GLU A 114 2.95 -1.86 12.66
CA GLU A 114 1.76 -1.12 12.20
C GLU A 114 1.66 -1.11 10.67
N VAL A 115 2.77 -0.82 9.99
CA VAL A 115 2.86 -0.86 8.52
C VAL A 115 2.55 -2.25 7.99
N LYS A 116 3.06 -3.30 8.63
CA LYS A 116 2.74 -4.70 8.29
C LYS A 116 1.24 -4.94 8.33
N ALA A 117 0.60 -4.64 9.47
CA ALA A 117 -0.82 -4.87 9.66
C ALA A 117 -1.68 -4.09 8.64
N ALA A 118 -1.32 -2.84 8.37
CA ALA A 118 -1.99 -2.03 7.36
C ALA A 118 -1.83 -2.62 5.94
N THR A 119 -0.64 -3.11 5.61
CA THR A 119 -0.34 -3.72 4.30
C THR A 119 -1.06 -5.05 4.12
N GLU A 120 -1.19 -5.85 5.18
CA GLU A 120 -1.98 -7.09 5.18
C GLU A 120 -3.47 -6.82 4.94
N GLY A 121 -4.05 -5.84 5.65
CA GLY A 121 -5.44 -5.43 5.42
C GLY A 121 -5.69 -4.87 4.01
N LEU A 122 -4.72 -4.14 3.45
CA LEU A 122 -4.75 -3.71 2.06
C LEU A 122 -4.69 -4.88 1.08
N ALA A 123 -3.80 -5.84 1.29
CA ALA A 123 -3.71 -7.03 0.44
C ALA A 123 -5.00 -7.85 0.43
N GLU A 124 -5.66 -7.98 1.58
CA GLU A 124 -6.99 -8.61 1.68
C GLU A 124 -8.05 -7.84 0.89
N THR A 125 -8.06 -6.50 1.03
CA THR A 125 -8.97 -5.61 0.30
C THR A 125 -8.80 -5.79 -1.22
N VAL A 126 -7.56 -5.73 -1.71
CA VAL A 126 -7.24 -5.95 -3.12
C VAL A 126 -7.65 -7.35 -3.58
N GLY A 127 -7.41 -8.38 -2.77
CA GLY A 127 -7.86 -9.74 -3.08
C GLY A 127 -9.38 -9.86 -3.25
N ARG A 128 -10.16 -9.17 -2.40
CA ARG A 128 -11.63 -9.11 -2.54
C ARG A 128 -12.05 -8.38 -3.82
N LEU A 129 -11.38 -7.29 -4.16
CA LEU A 129 -11.66 -6.54 -5.39
C LEU A 129 -11.40 -7.38 -6.65
N TYR A 130 -10.28 -8.10 -6.69
CA TYR A 130 -9.99 -9.06 -7.77
C TYR A 130 -11.08 -10.13 -7.90
N ALA A 131 -11.52 -10.70 -6.78
CA ALA A 131 -12.60 -11.69 -6.78
C ALA A 131 -13.94 -11.09 -7.28
N ALA A 132 -14.21 -9.82 -6.99
CA ALA A 132 -15.38 -9.11 -7.50
C ALA A 132 -15.28 -8.85 -9.01
N ALA A 133 -14.11 -8.45 -9.50
CA ALA A 133 -13.84 -8.22 -10.92
C ALA A 133 -13.96 -9.53 -11.74
N GLY A 134 -13.31 -10.62 -11.31
CA GLY A 134 -13.34 -11.90 -12.04
C GLY A 134 -14.71 -12.58 -12.10
N ARG A 135 -15.60 -12.35 -11.12
CA ARG A 135 -16.99 -12.83 -11.20
C ARG A 135 -17.84 -12.08 -12.23
N ALA A 136 -17.47 -10.84 -12.55
CA ALA A 136 -18.21 -10.00 -13.49
C ALA A 136 -17.89 -10.29 -14.96
N GLU A 137 -16.75 -10.93 -15.27
CA GLU A 137 -16.41 -11.39 -16.63
C GLU A 137 -17.10 -12.71 -17.01
N ALA A 138 -17.52 -13.50 -16.01
CA ALA A 138 -18.16 -14.81 -16.20
C ALA A 138 -19.70 -14.77 -16.25
N SER A 139 -20.30 -13.58 -16.09
CA SER A 139 -21.76 -13.33 -16.10
C SER A 139 -22.18 -12.58 -17.34
#